data_AF-T1BYT5-F1
#
_entry.id   AF-T1BYT5-F1
#
_cell.length_a   1.000
_cell.length_b   1.000
_cell.length_c   1.000
_cell.angle_alpha   90.00
_cell.angle_beta   90.00
_cell.angle_gamma   90.00
#
_symmetry.space_group_name_H-M   'P 1'
#
loop_
_entity.id
_entity.type
_entity.pdbx_description
1 polymer ?
#
loop_
_entity_poly.entity_id
_entity_poly.type
_entity_poly.pdbx_seq_one_letter_code
_entity_poly.pdbx_strand_id
1 'polypeptide(L)'
;MLDTTLFYAPHSGGVKRYLHEKRRCLTQMDGISHTLLVPGPRDALIAGGIATLACPRLPGRAGYRWPLRRKAWRDALLTLAPDVIEVGDPYLPAVASIEAAARMGIPALAFAHSDLPRLLGRYLGRSGVRGAEAWLRRLYARFDAVLAPSRVIAARLAAAGIANIEVQPLGVDAEAFHPARADADLRAELGLPARARLLLFAGRLAAEKNIPMLRAAVGRLGAPYHLLLVGGATARRLDAHTTVLPYEPDTARLARLYASCDALLHAGTQETFG
;
A
#
# COMPACT_ATOMS: atom_id res chain seq x y z
N MET A 1 -19.59 1.13 7.83
CA MET A 1 -18.66 0.56 6.82
C MET A 1 -17.65 -0.37 7.47
N LEU A 2 -17.28 -1.48 6.81
CA LEU A 2 -16.21 -2.38 7.25
C LEU A 2 -15.20 -2.63 6.14
N ASP A 3 -13.92 -2.47 6.44
CA ASP A 3 -12.82 -2.91 5.58
C ASP A 3 -12.21 -4.22 6.11
N THR A 4 -11.87 -5.14 5.22
CA THR A 4 -11.22 -6.40 5.56
C THR A 4 -10.05 -6.70 4.63
N THR A 5 -8.92 -7.10 5.20
CA THR A 5 -7.76 -7.53 4.41
C THR A 5 -6.84 -8.45 5.21
N LEU A 6 -6.16 -9.37 4.52
CA LEU A 6 -5.04 -10.14 5.07
C LEU A 6 -3.75 -9.32 5.14
N PHE A 7 -3.64 -8.22 4.38
CA PHE A 7 -2.43 -7.42 4.25
C PHE A 7 -2.25 -6.43 5.42
N TYR A 8 -2.62 -6.87 6.63
CA TYR A 8 -2.53 -6.10 7.86
C TYR A 8 -1.62 -6.82 8.86
N ALA A 9 -0.41 -6.28 9.05
CA ALA A 9 0.60 -6.84 9.95
C ALA A 9 1.20 -5.72 10.83
N PRO A 10 1.91 -6.05 11.93
CA PRO A 10 2.55 -5.03 12.77
C PRO A 10 3.45 -4.08 11.96
N HIS A 11 4.17 -4.63 10.98
CA HIS A 11 5.10 -3.92 10.09
C HIS A 11 4.58 -3.77 8.65
N SER A 12 3.27 -3.90 8.40
CA SER A 12 2.72 -3.69 7.05
C SER A 12 2.86 -2.23 6.64
N GLY A 13 3.37 -1.99 5.43
CA GLY A 13 3.65 -0.66 4.88
C GLY A 13 2.40 0.10 4.42
N GLY A 14 2.33 0.44 3.12
CA GLY A 14 1.29 1.31 2.56
C GLY A 14 -0.16 0.89 2.84
N VAL A 15 -0.45 -0.42 2.93
CA VAL A 15 -1.82 -0.92 3.18
C VAL A 15 -2.37 -0.45 4.52
N LYS A 16 -1.60 -0.64 5.60
CA LYS A 16 -2.02 -0.21 6.92
C LYS A 16 -2.12 1.30 7.01
N ARG A 17 -1.20 2.04 6.39
CA ARG A 17 -1.29 3.51 6.35
C ARG A 17 -2.60 3.97 5.72
N TYR A 18 -2.94 3.53 4.50
CA TYR A 18 -4.16 4.02 3.86
C TYR A 18 -5.42 3.59 4.63
N LEU A 19 -5.46 2.40 5.22
CA LEU A 19 -6.62 1.96 6.02
C LEU A 19 -6.81 2.81 7.27
N HIS A 20 -5.71 3.21 7.93
CA HIS A 20 -5.77 4.09 9.09
C HIS A 20 -6.15 5.53 8.71
N GLU A 21 -5.63 6.06 7.59
CA GLU A 21 -6.04 7.38 7.09
C GLU A 21 -7.50 7.40 6.63
N LYS A 22 -7.93 6.40 5.86
CA LYS A 22 -9.32 6.22 5.46
C LYS A 22 -10.23 6.18 6.68
N ARG A 23 -9.87 5.38 7.69
CA ARG A 23 -10.59 5.33 8.96
C ARG A 23 -10.67 6.70 9.62
N ARG A 24 -9.54 7.40 9.77
CA ARG A 24 -9.48 8.73 10.39
C ARG A 24 -10.46 9.68 9.72
N CYS A 25 -10.45 9.75 8.39
CA CYS A 25 -11.37 10.59 7.62
C CYS A 25 -12.82 10.15 7.79
N LEU A 26 -13.13 8.85 7.64
CA LEU A 26 -14.51 8.35 7.74
C LEU A 26 -15.11 8.57 9.13
N THR A 27 -14.33 8.40 10.21
CA THR A 27 -14.82 8.60 11.58
C THR A 27 -15.06 10.07 11.94
N GLN A 28 -14.63 11.01 11.10
CA GLN A 28 -14.95 12.44 11.25
C GLN A 28 -16.25 12.83 10.54
N MET A 29 -16.82 11.93 9.73
CA MET A 29 -18.06 12.17 8.99
C MET A 29 -19.26 11.70 9.82
N ASP A 30 -20.27 12.56 9.93
CA ASP A 30 -21.48 12.23 10.68
C ASP A 30 -22.20 11.01 10.10
N GLY A 31 -22.66 10.12 10.99
CA GLY A 31 -23.37 8.91 10.62
C GLY A 31 -22.48 7.77 10.08
N ILE A 32 -21.16 7.94 10.03
CA ILE A 32 -20.24 6.89 9.56
C ILE A 32 -19.44 6.29 10.71
N SER A 33 -19.67 5.00 10.98
CA SER A 33 -18.76 4.17 11.76
C SER A 33 -17.91 3.30 10.85
N HIS A 34 -16.64 3.12 11.22
CA HIS A 34 -15.70 2.29 10.47
C HIS A 34 -15.19 1.14 11.32
N THR A 35 -15.15 -0.07 10.76
CA THR A 35 -14.57 -1.25 11.41
C THR A 35 -13.50 -1.86 10.50
N LEU A 36 -12.36 -2.26 11.08
CA LEU A 36 -11.34 -3.05 10.40
C LEU A 36 -11.40 -4.49 10.88
N LEU A 37 -11.73 -5.46 10.01
CA LEU A 37 -11.61 -6.89 10.34
C LEU A 37 -10.33 -7.47 9.72
N VAL A 38 -9.39 -7.87 10.56
CA VAL A 38 -8.04 -8.27 10.12
C VAL A 38 -7.51 -9.51 10.85
N PRO A 39 -6.49 -10.20 10.32
CA PRO A 39 -5.87 -11.32 11.01
C PRO A 39 -5.16 -10.86 12.30
N GLY A 40 -5.38 -11.57 13.41
CA GLY A 40 -4.75 -11.28 14.70
C GLY A 40 -4.26 -12.52 15.45
N PRO A 41 -3.65 -12.33 16.63
CA PRO A 41 -3.24 -13.42 17.52
C PRO A 41 -4.41 -14.09 18.23
N ARG A 42 -5.53 -13.38 18.40
CA ARG A 42 -6.74 -13.82 19.11
C ARG A 42 -7.99 -13.28 18.43
N ASP A 43 -9.12 -13.89 18.70
CA ASP A 43 -10.43 -13.38 18.29
C ASP A 43 -10.79 -12.17 19.16
N ALA A 44 -11.20 -11.06 18.54
CA ALA A 44 -11.70 -9.86 19.21
C ALA A 44 -12.61 -9.11 18.23
N LEU A 45 -13.92 -9.05 18.47
CA LEU A 45 -14.87 -8.40 17.58
C LEU A 45 -15.27 -7.04 18.15
N ILE A 46 -14.55 -5.99 17.75
CA ILE A 46 -14.77 -4.62 18.24
C ILE A 46 -15.42 -3.83 17.10
N ALA A 47 -16.74 -3.64 17.18
CA ALA A 47 -17.48 -2.78 16.26
C ALA A 47 -17.02 -1.34 16.38
N GLY A 48 -16.95 -0.63 15.25
CA GLY A 48 -16.42 0.73 15.21
C GLY A 48 -14.92 0.81 15.53
N GLY A 49 -14.19 -0.32 15.53
CA GLY A 49 -12.80 -0.43 15.94
C GLY A 49 -11.97 -1.34 15.04
N ILE A 50 -10.88 -1.90 15.59
CA ILE A 50 -10.09 -2.95 14.93
C ILE A 50 -10.51 -4.29 15.51
N ALA A 51 -11.30 -5.04 14.74
CA ALA A 51 -11.65 -6.41 15.00
C ALA A 51 -10.59 -7.37 14.46
N THR A 52 -10.32 -8.45 15.18
CA THR A 52 -9.35 -9.46 14.80
C THR A 52 -9.91 -10.88 14.86
N LEU A 53 -9.44 -11.73 13.96
CA LEU A 53 -9.59 -13.17 14.07
C LEU A 53 -8.24 -13.87 14.18
N ALA A 54 -8.13 -14.80 15.13
CA ALA A 54 -7.00 -15.66 15.37
C ALA A 54 -6.63 -16.40 14.08
N CYS A 55 -5.43 -16.13 13.58
CA CYS A 55 -4.89 -16.73 12.37
C CYS A 55 -3.43 -17.14 12.62
N PRO A 56 -2.98 -18.31 12.11
CA PRO A 56 -1.59 -18.72 12.25
C PRO A 56 -0.65 -17.70 11.61
N ARG A 57 0.53 -17.51 12.21
CA ARG A 57 1.61 -16.72 11.63
C ARG A 57 2.15 -17.43 10.39
N LEU A 58 2.48 -16.65 9.36
CA LEU A 58 3.26 -17.12 8.24
C LEU A 58 4.75 -17.05 8.59
N PRO A 59 5.47 -18.19 8.67
CA PRO A 59 6.90 -18.19 8.94
C PRO A 59 7.65 -17.35 7.91
N GLY A 60 8.61 -16.54 8.38
CA GLY A 60 9.45 -15.70 7.51
C GLY A 60 8.75 -14.51 6.84
N ARG A 61 7.47 -14.23 7.12
CA ARG A 61 6.72 -13.12 6.47
C ARG A 61 6.33 -12.00 7.43
N ALA A 62 7.31 -11.31 8.03
CA ALA A 62 7.15 -10.03 8.75
C ALA A 62 5.94 -9.88 9.72
N GLY A 63 5.43 -10.98 10.26
CA GLY A 63 4.26 -11.00 11.15
C GLY A 63 2.89 -11.09 10.45
N TYR A 64 2.84 -11.28 9.12
CA TYR A 64 1.62 -11.63 8.42
C TYR A 64 1.03 -12.94 8.95
N ARG A 65 -0.29 -13.02 8.94
CA ARG A 65 -1.05 -14.19 9.37
C ARG A 65 -1.98 -14.61 8.25
N TRP A 66 -2.21 -15.91 8.15
CA TRP A 66 -3.01 -16.46 7.06
C TRP A 66 -4.38 -16.91 7.56
N PRO A 67 -5.48 -16.30 7.10
CA PRO A 67 -6.80 -16.75 7.46
C PRO A 67 -7.08 -18.12 6.83
N LEU A 68 -7.49 -19.08 7.66
CA LEU A 68 -7.87 -20.44 7.25
C LEU A 68 -9.34 -20.76 7.56
N ARG A 69 -9.97 -19.98 8.44
CA ARG A 69 -11.31 -20.25 8.99
C ARG A 69 -12.37 -19.43 8.26
N ARG A 70 -12.74 -19.81 7.03
CA ARG A 70 -13.76 -19.10 6.20
C ARG A 70 -15.08 -18.89 6.95
N LYS A 71 -15.61 -19.94 7.59
CA LYS A 71 -16.85 -19.87 8.37
C LYS A 71 -16.74 -18.82 9.49
N ALA A 72 -15.67 -18.87 10.29
CA ALA A 72 -15.46 -17.91 11.37
C ALA A 72 -15.31 -16.47 10.84
N TRP A 73 -14.68 -16.27 9.69
CA TRP A 73 -14.57 -14.94 9.06
C TRP A 73 -15.93 -14.40 8.64
N ARG A 74 -16.73 -15.22 7.95
CA ARG A 74 -18.09 -14.87 7.57
C ARG A 74 -18.96 -14.58 8.79
N ASP A 75 -18.92 -15.45 9.79
CA ASP A 75 -19.75 -15.30 11.00
C ASP A 75 -19.34 -14.05 11.79
N ALA A 76 -18.05 -13.69 11.83
CA ALA A 76 -17.59 -12.42 12.39
C ALA A 76 -18.12 -11.20 11.63
N LEU A 77 -18.16 -11.24 10.29
CA LEU A 77 -18.75 -10.17 9.49
C LEU A 77 -20.25 -10.00 9.78
N LEU A 78 -20.99 -11.11 9.92
CA LEU A 78 -22.40 -11.09 10.29
C LEU A 78 -22.61 -10.50 11.69
N THR A 79 -21.77 -10.85 12.66
CA THR A 79 -21.81 -10.29 14.02
C THR A 79 -21.49 -8.80 14.05
N LEU A 80 -20.55 -8.34 13.22
CA LEU A 80 -20.18 -6.92 13.13
C LEU A 80 -21.22 -6.08 12.36
N ALA A 81 -22.14 -6.73 11.63
CA ALA A 81 -23.30 -6.14 10.96
C ALA A 81 -23.03 -4.80 10.24
N PRO A 82 -22.05 -4.73 9.30
CA PRO A 82 -21.79 -3.50 8.55
C PRO A 82 -22.86 -3.23 7.48
N ASP A 83 -23.02 -1.97 7.08
CA ASP A 83 -23.89 -1.59 5.94
C ASP A 83 -23.22 -1.71 4.57
N VAL A 84 -21.89 -1.84 4.55
CA VAL A 84 -21.06 -2.02 3.35
C VAL A 84 -19.74 -2.69 3.73
N ILE A 85 -19.28 -3.62 2.91
CA ILE A 85 -17.99 -4.32 3.08
C ILE A 85 -17.05 -3.94 1.95
N GLU A 86 -15.84 -3.48 2.27
CA GLU A 86 -14.75 -3.33 1.30
C GLU A 86 -13.62 -4.34 1.59
N VAL A 87 -13.14 -5.00 0.54
CA VAL A 87 -12.16 -6.08 0.64
C VAL A 87 -10.87 -5.70 -0.07
N GLY A 88 -9.76 -5.64 0.65
CA GLY A 88 -8.44 -5.26 0.12
C GLY A 88 -7.61 -6.41 -0.46
N ASP A 89 -8.16 -7.61 -0.61
CA ASP A 89 -7.39 -8.75 -1.12
C ASP A 89 -8.28 -9.78 -1.83
N PRO A 90 -7.72 -10.60 -2.74
CA PRO A 90 -8.49 -11.60 -3.48
C PRO A 90 -8.48 -13.01 -2.85
N TYR A 91 -8.37 -13.15 -1.53
CA TYR A 91 -8.20 -14.45 -0.88
C TYR A 91 -9.42 -14.84 -0.02
N LEU A 92 -9.21 -15.64 1.04
CA LEU A 92 -10.29 -16.14 1.89
C LEU A 92 -11.19 -15.04 2.48
N PRO A 93 -10.66 -13.88 2.94
CA PRO A 93 -11.50 -12.76 3.39
C PRO A 93 -12.48 -12.29 2.31
N ALA A 94 -12.06 -12.24 1.05
CA ALA A 94 -12.94 -11.86 -0.07
C ALA A 94 -14.11 -12.81 -0.23
N VAL A 95 -13.83 -14.12 -0.23
CA VAL A 95 -14.85 -15.14 -0.40
C VAL A 95 -15.85 -15.10 0.77
N ALA A 96 -15.36 -14.97 2.01
CA ALA A 96 -16.21 -14.84 3.19
C ALA A 96 -17.05 -13.55 3.18
N SER A 97 -16.50 -12.46 2.63
CA SER A 97 -17.18 -11.16 2.54
C SER A 97 -18.35 -11.18 1.57
N ILE A 98 -18.18 -11.78 0.39
CA ILE A 98 -19.30 -11.94 -0.56
C ILE A 98 -20.42 -12.78 0.06
N GLU A 99 -20.09 -13.85 0.80
CA GLU A 99 -21.11 -14.67 1.49
C GLU A 99 -21.85 -13.90 2.58
N ALA A 100 -21.13 -13.09 3.36
CA ALA A 100 -21.72 -12.29 4.42
C ALA A 100 -22.60 -11.17 3.84
N ALA A 101 -22.10 -10.46 2.83
CA ALA A 101 -22.83 -9.41 2.13
C ALA A 101 -24.15 -9.91 1.52
N ALA A 102 -24.10 -11.05 0.81
CA ALA A 102 -25.29 -11.68 0.23
C ALA A 102 -26.33 -12.09 1.29
N ARG A 103 -25.90 -12.50 2.49
CA ARG A 103 -26.79 -12.86 3.60
C ARG A 103 -27.44 -11.64 4.26
N MET A 104 -26.73 -10.52 4.31
CA MET A 104 -27.22 -9.27 4.90
C MET A 104 -27.96 -8.39 3.90
N GLY A 105 -27.86 -8.66 2.59
CA GLY A 105 -28.45 -7.82 1.54
C GLY A 105 -27.75 -6.47 1.38
N ILE A 106 -26.44 -6.42 1.64
CA ILE A 106 -25.62 -5.18 1.60
C ILE A 106 -24.60 -5.23 0.45
N PRO A 107 -24.11 -4.07 -0.02
CA PRO A 107 -23.06 -4.02 -1.03
C PRO A 107 -21.70 -4.54 -0.53
N ALA A 108 -20.98 -5.19 -1.44
CA ALA A 108 -19.59 -5.59 -1.29
C ALA A 108 -18.72 -4.96 -2.39
N LEU A 109 -17.62 -4.31 -1.98
CA LEU A 109 -16.64 -3.66 -2.84
C LEU A 109 -15.29 -4.37 -2.76
N ALA A 110 -14.57 -4.46 -3.87
CA ALA A 110 -13.20 -4.99 -3.89
C ALA A 110 -12.22 -3.87 -4.18
N PHE A 111 -11.19 -3.67 -3.35
CA PHE A 111 -10.08 -2.76 -3.65
C PHE A 111 -8.88 -3.54 -4.21
N ALA A 112 -8.75 -3.52 -5.53
CA ALA A 112 -7.81 -4.34 -6.29
C ALA A 112 -6.42 -3.70 -6.35
N HIS A 113 -5.65 -3.83 -5.27
CA HIS A 113 -4.31 -3.24 -5.17
C HIS A 113 -3.15 -4.24 -5.17
N SER A 114 -3.43 -5.55 -5.19
CA SER A 114 -2.42 -6.60 -5.25
C SER A 114 -2.25 -7.15 -6.67
N ASP A 115 -1.00 -7.29 -7.14
CA ASP A 115 -0.70 -7.88 -8.46
C ASP A 115 -0.54 -9.42 -8.35
N LEU A 116 -1.65 -10.11 -8.10
CA LEU A 116 -1.69 -11.58 -8.00
C LEU A 116 -1.21 -12.29 -9.28
N PRO A 117 -1.57 -11.84 -10.51
CA PRO A 117 -1.06 -12.43 -11.74
C PRO A 117 0.47 -12.38 -11.83
N ARG A 118 1.09 -11.24 -11.51
CA ARG A 118 2.55 -11.14 -11.45
C ARG A 118 3.14 -12.06 -10.39
N LEU A 119 2.53 -12.14 -9.21
CA LEU A 119 3.01 -13.00 -8.12
C LEU A 119 3.05 -14.46 -8.58
N LEU A 120 1.93 -14.99 -9.08
CA LEU A 120 1.88 -16.37 -9.56
C LEU A 120 2.74 -16.59 -10.81
N GLY A 121 2.85 -15.58 -11.67
CA GLY A 121 3.72 -15.63 -12.85
C GLY A 121 5.20 -15.85 -12.53
N ARG A 122 5.70 -15.35 -11.39
CA ARG A 122 7.09 -15.60 -10.97
C ARG A 122 7.36 -17.04 -10.58
N TYR A 123 6.36 -17.73 -10.02
CA TYR A 123 6.54 -19.08 -9.50
C TYR A 123 6.07 -20.16 -10.47
N LEU A 124 5.03 -19.87 -11.25
CA LEU A 124 4.33 -20.83 -12.11
C LEU A 124 4.31 -20.41 -13.58
N GLY A 125 5.01 -19.33 -13.96
CA GLY A 125 5.07 -18.85 -15.34
C GLY A 125 3.70 -18.46 -15.91
N ARG A 126 3.52 -18.65 -17.22
CA ARG A 126 2.31 -18.22 -17.94
C ARG A 126 1.02 -18.91 -17.45
N SER A 127 1.10 -20.16 -17.00
CA SER A 127 -0.06 -20.87 -16.43
C SER A 127 -0.49 -20.24 -15.10
N GLY A 128 0.46 -19.81 -14.27
CA GLY A 128 0.21 -19.03 -13.06
C GLY A 128 -0.53 -17.72 -13.31
N VAL A 129 -0.09 -16.97 -14.32
CA VAL A 129 -0.75 -15.72 -14.74
C VAL A 129 -2.19 -15.99 -15.15
N ARG A 130 -2.42 -16.92 -16.08
CA ARG A 130 -3.77 -17.28 -16.56
C ARG A 130 -4.66 -17.79 -15.44
N GLY A 131 -4.11 -18.58 -14.52
CA GLY A 131 -4.82 -19.09 -13.35
C GLY A 131 -5.25 -17.97 -12.40
N ALA A 132 -4.36 -17.02 -12.13
CA ALA A 132 -4.67 -15.84 -11.33
C ALA A 132 -5.75 -14.98 -11.98
N GLU A 133 -5.64 -14.67 -13.27
CA GLU A 133 -6.65 -13.89 -14.01
C GLU A 133 -8.01 -14.59 -14.01
N ALA A 134 -8.03 -15.91 -14.24
CA ALA A 134 -9.26 -16.70 -14.20
C ALA A 134 -9.89 -16.76 -12.79
N TRP A 135 -9.07 -16.75 -11.74
CA TRP A 135 -9.54 -16.64 -10.37
C TRP A 135 -10.12 -15.24 -10.10
N LEU A 136 -9.35 -14.18 -10.39
CA LEU A 136 -9.76 -12.81 -10.14
C LEU A 136 -11.05 -12.44 -10.88
N ARG A 137 -11.18 -12.82 -12.15
CA ARG A 137 -12.41 -12.59 -12.92
C ARG A 137 -13.62 -13.28 -12.30
N ARG A 138 -13.49 -14.53 -11.85
CA ARG A 138 -14.58 -15.25 -11.18
C ARG A 138 -14.92 -14.65 -9.81
N LEU A 139 -13.91 -14.18 -9.08
CA LEU A 139 -14.08 -13.59 -7.76
C LEU A 139 -14.72 -12.20 -7.86
N TYR A 140 -14.15 -11.31 -8.66
CA TYR A 140 -14.56 -9.92 -8.77
C TYR A 140 -15.89 -9.72 -9.50
N ALA A 141 -16.32 -10.66 -10.35
CA ALA A 141 -17.68 -10.65 -10.91
C ALA A 141 -18.80 -10.77 -9.86
N ARG A 142 -18.46 -11.07 -8.60
CA ARG A 142 -19.41 -11.20 -7.49
C ARG A 142 -19.42 -9.99 -6.54
N PHE A 143 -18.66 -8.95 -6.86
CA PHE A 143 -18.65 -7.68 -6.14
C PHE A 143 -19.49 -6.65 -6.90
N ASP A 144 -20.12 -5.72 -6.18
CA ASP A 144 -20.91 -4.65 -6.77
C ASP A 144 -20.02 -3.65 -7.53
N ALA A 145 -18.81 -3.39 -7.01
CA ALA A 145 -17.78 -2.64 -7.72
C ALA A 145 -16.36 -3.09 -7.37
N VAL A 146 -15.43 -2.86 -8.30
CA VAL A 146 -14.00 -3.11 -8.17
C VAL A 146 -13.26 -1.78 -8.22
N LEU A 147 -12.82 -1.32 -7.05
CA LEU A 147 -12.04 -0.11 -6.87
C LEU A 147 -10.58 -0.36 -7.30
N ALA A 148 -10.11 0.39 -8.28
CA ALA A 148 -8.73 0.36 -8.77
C ALA A 148 -7.98 1.61 -8.30
N PRO A 149 -6.75 1.48 -7.76
CA PRO A 149 -6.01 2.62 -7.22
C PRO A 149 -5.49 3.60 -8.29
N SER A 150 -5.52 3.20 -9.57
CA SER A 150 -5.07 4.04 -10.68
C SER A 150 -5.68 3.57 -12.00
N ARG A 151 -5.64 4.45 -13.01
CA ARG A 151 -6.04 4.11 -14.40
C ARG A 151 -5.21 2.97 -14.98
N VAL A 152 -3.95 2.85 -14.60
CA VAL A 152 -3.06 1.76 -15.05
C VAL A 152 -3.54 0.42 -14.50
N ILE A 153 -3.92 0.36 -13.22
CA ILE A 153 -4.47 -0.87 -12.64
C ILE A 153 -5.86 -1.17 -13.20
N ALA A 154 -6.72 -0.15 -13.37
CA ALA A 154 -8.02 -0.33 -14.00
C ALA A 154 -7.92 -0.95 -15.40
N ALA A 155 -7.01 -0.44 -16.25
CA ALA A 155 -6.77 -0.99 -17.58
C ALA A 155 -6.28 -2.45 -17.55
N ARG A 156 -5.42 -2.80 -16.58
CA ARG A 156 -4.97 -4.19 -16.40
C ARG A 156 -6.11 -5.12 -15.96
N LEU A 157 -6.98 -4.68 -15.05
CA LEU A 157 -8.14 -5.45 -14.62
C LEU A 157 -9.12 -5.65 -15.77
N ALA A 158 -9.40 -4.60 -16.54
CA ALA A 158 -10.25 -4.66 -17.73
C ALA A 158 -9.69 -5.63 -18.79
N ALA A 159 -8.37 -5.60 -19.05
CA ALA A 159 -7.71 -6.52 -19.96
C ALA A 159 -7.79 -8.00 -19.50
N ALA A 160 -7.91 -8.24 -18.19
CA ALA A 160 -8.14 -9.57 -17.61
C ALA A 160 -9.63 -10.01 -17.64
N GLY A 161 -10.52 -9.17 -18.19
CA GLY A 161 -11.95 -9.42 -18.31
C GLY A 161 -12.75 -9.15 -17.03
N ILE A 162 -12.25 -8.28 -16.15
CA ILE A 162 -12.97 -7.80 -14.96
C ILE A 162 -13.78 -6.56 -15.36
N ALA A 163 -15.02 -6.47 -14.87
CA ALA A 163 -15.95 -5.37 -15.13
C ALA A 163 -16.29 -4.59 -13.84
N ASN A 164 -17.15 -3.58 -13.94
CA ASN A 164 -17.58 -2.72 -12.82
C ASN A 164 -16.39 -2.07 -12.09
N ILE A 165 -15.42 -1.59 -12.87
CA ILE A 165 -14.19 -1.02 -12.34
C ILE A 165 -14.35 0.48 -12.15
N GLU A 166 -14.12 0.95 -10.93
CA GLU A 166 -14.10 2.38 -10.58
C GLU A 166 -12.69 2.79 -10.17
N VAL A 167 -12.20 3.92 -10.68
CA VAL A 167 -10.87 4.43 -10.33
C VAL A 167 -10.96 5.23 -9.05
N GLN A 168 -10.44 4.67 -7.96
CA GLN A 168 -10.36 5.29 -6.63
C GLN A 168 -8.89 5.47 -6.23
N PRO A 169 -8.26 6.61 -6.55
CA PRO A 169 -6.89 6.86 -6.14
C PRO A 169 -6.78 7.05 -4.63
N LEU A 170 -5.59 6.76 -4.10
CA LEU A 170 -5.25 7.12 -2.72
C LEU A 170 -4.93 8.61 -2.64
N GLY A 171 -5.32 9.23 -1.53
CA GLY A 171 -4.95 10.60 -1.20
C GLY A 171 -3.55 10.71 -0.62
N VAL A 172 -3.07 11.94 -0.51
CA VAL A 172 -1.88 12.33 0.25
C VAL A 172 -2.25 13.41 1.26
N ASP A 173 -1.54 13.46 2.38
CA ASP A 173 -1.69 14.54 3.35
C ASP A 173 -0.98 15.81 2.84
N ALA A 174 -1.73 16.67 2.17
CA ALA A 174 -1.22 17.90 1.55
C ALA A 174 -0.89 19.00 2.59
N GLU A 175 -1.40 18.90 3.82
CA GLU A 175 -1.07 19.84 4.90
C GLU A 175 0.30 19.50 5.50
N ALA A 176 0.57 18.21 5.72
CA ALA A 176 1.87 17.74 6.18
C ALA A 176 2.92 17.88 5.08
N PHE A 177 2.65 17.38 3.87
CA PHE A 177 3.54 17.43 2.71
C PHE A 177 3.28 18.69 1.88
N HIS A 178 3.73 19.83 2.39
CA HIS A 178 3.55 21.13 1.78
C HIS A 178 4.88 21.77 1.35
N PRO A 179 4.97 22.48 0.21
CA PRO A 179 6.19 23.16 -0.23
C PRO A 179 6.79 24.14 0.79
N ALA A 180 5.96 24.71 1.67
CA ALA A 180 6.40 25.59 2.77
C ALA A 180 7.28 24.88 3.83
N ARG A 181 7.40 23.54 3.77
CA ARG A 181 8.34 22.77 4.60
C ARG A 181 9.78 22.81 4.06
N ALA A 182 10.00 23.46 2.92
CA ALA A 182 11.33 23.59 2.32
C ALA A 182 12.29 24.29 3.27
N ASP A 183 13.51 23.78 3.33
CA ASP A 183 14.58 24.27 4.16
C ASP A 183 15.84 24.46 3.32
N ALA A 184 16.31 25.70 3.26
CA ALA A 184 17.49 26.08 2.50
C ALA A 184 18.78 25.46 3.06
N ASP A 185 18.80 25.16 4.36
CA ASP A 185 19.98 24.68 5.08
C ASP A 185 20.25 23.19 4.85
N LEU A 186 19.31 22.43 4.27
CA LEU A 186 19.47 20.99 4.03
C LEU A 186 20.73 20.66 3.22
N ARG A 187 21.09 21.49 2.23
CA ARG A 187 22.32 21.28 1.44
C ARG A 187 23.58 21.43 2.31
N ALA A 188 23.60 22.43 3.18
CA ALA A 188 24.71 22.67 4.10
C ALA A 188 24.83 21.54 5.14
N GLU A 189 23.71 21.09 5.71
CA GLU A 189 23.66 19.94 6.63
C GLU A 189 24.22 18.65 6.01
N LEU A 190 23.98 18.46 4.71
CA LEU A 190 24.51 17.31 3.95
C LEU A 190 25.97 17.51 3.49
N GLY A 191 26.59 18.65 3.81
CA GLY A 191 27.95 18.99 3.36
C GLY A 191 28.05 19.16 1.84
N LEU A 192 27.02 19.71 1.21
CA LEU A 192 26.92 19.91 -0.23
C LEU A 192 27.04 21.40 -0.59
N PRO A 193 27.57 21.72 -1.79
CA PRO A 193 27.57 23.10 -2.28
C PRO A 193 26.16 23.67 -2.39
N ALA A 194 25.99 24.98 -2.18
CA ALA A 194 24.69 25.66 -2.31
C ALA A 194 24.03 25.46 -3.69
N ARG A 195 24.83 25.27 -4.75
CA ARG A 195 24.36 25.01 -6.11
C ARG A 195 23.97 23.56 -6.40
N ALA A 196 24.13 22.64 -5.44
CA ALA A 196 23.82 21.23 -5.63
C ALA A 196 22.31 21.04 -5.93
N ARG A 197 21.99 20.11 -6.85
CA ARG A 197 20.62 19.73 -7.18
C ARG A 197 20.30 18.40 -6.52
N LEU A 198 19.42 18.43 -5.52
CA LEU A 198 19.04 17.27 -4.73
C LEU A 198 17.96 16.48 -5.44
N LEU A 199 18.27 15.23 -5.77
CA LEU A 199 17.37 14.27 -6.38
C LEU A 199 16.98 13.24 -5.32
N LEU A 200 15.73 13.25 -4.89
CA LEU A 200 15.23 12.44 -3.79
C LEU A 200 14.76 11.06 -4.27
N PHE A 201 15.09 10.03 -3.52
CA PHE A 201 14.29 8.81 -3.44
C PHE A 201 13.98 8.57 -1.96
N ALA A 202 12.71 8.37 -1.63
CA ALA A 202 12.29 8.07 -0.26
C ALA A 202 11.45 6.78 -0.22
N GLY A 203 11.99 5.74 0.41
CA GLY A 203 11.31 4.45 0.51
C GLY A 203 12.26 3.31 0.89
N ARG A 204 11.72 2.09 0.96
CA ARG A 204 12.53 0.90 1.23
C ARG A 204 13.57 0.72 0.11
N LEU A 205 14.85 0.55 0.46
CA LEU A 205 15.93 0.25 -0.49
C LEU A 205 15.92 -1.23 -0.91
N ALA A 206 14.78 -1.69 -1.39
CA ALA A 206 14.55 -3.07 -1.79
C ALA A 206 14.85 -3.28 -3.29
N ALA A 207 15.09 -4.53 -3.70
CA ALA A 207 15.47 -4.87 -5.07
C ALA A 207 14.46 -4.36 -6.11
N GLU A 208 13.17 -4.37 -5.79
CA GLU A 208 12.11 -3.90 -6.69
C GLU A 208 12.18 -2.40 -7.02
N LYS A 209 12.88 -1.59 -6.21
CA LYS A 209 13.01 -0.14 -6.39
C LYS A 209 14.17 0.26 -7.32
N ASN A 210 15.00 -0.72 -7.70
CA ASN A 210 16.09 -0.54 -8.67
C ASN A 210 17.06 0.61 -8.33
N ILE A 211 17.45 0.70 -7.05
CA ILE A 211 18.41 1.72 -6.56
C ILE A 211 19.73 1.77 -7.36
N PRO A 212 20.32 0.64 -7.82
CA PRO A 212 21.51 0.69 -8.66
C PRO A 212 21.32 1.51 -9.95
N MET A 213 20.13 1.44 -10.57
CA MET A 213 19.81 2.25 -11.75
C MET A 213 19.79 3.75 -11.43
N LEU A 214 19.16 4.14 -10.31
CA LEU A 214 19.15 5.55 -9.89
C LEU A 214 20.58 6.08 -9.67
N ARG A 215 21.42 5.30 -8.98
CA ARG A 215 22.82 5.67 -8.73
C ARG A 215 23.61 5.78 -10.04
N ALA A 216 23.45 4.83 -10.95
CA ALA A 216 24.11 4.86 -12.26
C ALA A 216 23.66 6.07 -13.09
N ALA A 217 22.36 6.40 -13.08
CA ALA A 217 21.82 7.55 -13.80
C ALA A 217 22.36 8.88 -13.24
N VAL A 218 22.32 9.07 -11.92
CA VAL A 218 22.83 10.30 -11.30
C VAL A 218 24.36 10.40 -11.40
N GLY A 219 25.07 9.28 -11.32
CA GLY A 219 26.51 9.24 -11.56
C GLY A 219 26.89 9.68 -12.98
N ARG A 220 26.07 9.36 -13.99
CA ARG A 220 26.25 9.84 -15.37
C ARG A 220 25.91 11.31 -15.54
N LEU A 221 24.94 11.84 -14.79
CA LEU A 221 24.64 13.27 -14.78
C LEU A 221 25.79 14.09 -14.19
N GLY A 222 26.45 13.56 -13.15
CA GLY A 222 27.56 14.25 -12.49
C GLY A 222 27.12 15.53 -11.78
N ALA A 223 28.07 16.42 -11.50
CA ALA A 223 27.76 17.71 -10.87
C ALA A 223 26.85 18.58 -11.78
N PRO A 224 25.89 19.34 -11.22
CA PRO A 224 25.66 19.60 -9.79
C PRO A 224 24.70 18.61 -9.10
N TYR A 225 24.32 17.50 -9.74
CA TYR A 225 23.29 16.60 -9.24
C TYR A 225 23.80 15.68 -8.12
N HIS A 226 22.96 15.50 -7.10
CA HIS A 226 23.25 14.66 -5.94
C HIS A 226 22.01 13.87 -5.54
N LEU A 227 22.14 12.55 -5.48
CA LEU A 227 21.09 11.62 -5.10
C LEU A 227 21.00 11.51 -3.57
N LEU A 228 19.84 11.81 -3.02
CA LEU A 228 19.49 11.61 -1.62
C LEU A 228 18.57 10.39 -1.49
N LEU A 229 19.08 9.32 -0.90
CA LEU A 229 18.34 8.08 -0.64
C LEU A 229 17.86 8.05 0.81
N VAL A 230 16.56 8.17 1.06
CA VAL A 230 15.96 8.08 2.40
C VAL A 230 15.32 6.72 2.58
N GLY A 231 15.64 6.02 3.68
CA GLY A 231 15.16 4.66 3.96
C GLY A 231 16.25 3.60 4.08
N GLY A 232 17.52 4.03 4.26
CA GLY A 232 18.61 3.14 4.64
C GLY A 232 18.57 2.76 6.12
N ALA A 233 19.55 1.96 6.56
CA ALA A 233 19.72 1.60 7.97
C ALA A 233 20.41 2.72 8.76
N THR A 234 21.42 3.35 8.16
CA THR A 234 22.24 4.40 8.79
C THR A 234 22.57 5.49 7.79
N ALA A 235 22.87 6.69 8.29
CA ALA A 235 23.34 7.78 7.47
C ALA A 235 24.75 7.48 6.96
N ARG A 236 25.00 7.63 5.66
CA ARG A 236 26.34 7.51 5.07
C ARG A 236 26.42 8.15 3.68
N ARG A 237 27.57 8.71 3.35
CA ARG A 237 27.92 9.11 1.97
C ARG A 237 28.47 7.89 1.24
N LEU A 238 27.83 7.47 0.15
CA LEU A 238 28.27 6.29 -0.61
C LEU A 238 29.39 6.63 -1.59
N ASP A 239 29.28 7.80 -2.21
CA ASP A 239 30.16 8.29 -3.26
C ASP A 239 30.00 9.83 -3.39
N ALA A 240 30.66 10.41 -4.39
CA ALA A 240 30.63 11.86 -4.62
C ALA A 240 29.21 12.41 -4.85
N HIS A 241 28.31 11.60 -5.41
CA HIS A 241 26.99 12.00 -5.89
C HIS A 241 25.83 11.35 -5.12
N THR A 242 26.09 10.57 -4.08
CA THR A 242 25.03 9.82 -3.38
C THR A 242 25.20 9.86 -1.86
N THR A 243 24.15 10.31 -1.17
CA THR A 243 24.01 10.22 0.28
C THR A 243 22.82 9.34 0.63
N VAL A 244 22.98 8.48 1.64
CA VAL A 244 21.89 7.70 2.24
C VAL A 244 21.57 8.28 3.61
N LEU A 245 20.29 8.50 3.88
CA LEU A 245 19.74 8.77 5.19
C LEU A 245 18.96 7.55 5.70
N PRO A 246 18.86 7.38 7.03
CA PRO A 246 18.05 6.31 7.60
C PRO A 246 16.56 6.47 7.23
N TYR A 247 15.76 5.46 7.53
CA TYR A 247 14.31 5.62 7.52
C TYR A 247 13.87 6.74 8.46
N GLU A 248 13.09 7.70 7.95
CA GLU A 248 12.53 8.81 8.70
C GLU A 248 11.06 8.52 9.05
N PRO A 249 10.75 8.13 10.30
CA PRO A 249 9.37 7.90 10.73
C PRO A 249 8.60 9.19 10.98
N ASP A 250 9.27 10.32 11.23
CA ASP A 250 8.62 11.59 11.52
C ASP A 250 8.10 12.24 10.24
N THR A 251 6.82 12.54 10.21
CA THR A 251 6.16 13.05 9.00
C THR A 251 6.65 14.46 8.66
N ALA A 252 6.92 15.32 9.66
CA ALA A 252 7.36 16.69 9.41
C ALA A 252 8.79 16.74 8.86
N ARG A 253 9.70 15.92 9.41
CA ARG A 253 11.07 15.76 8.91
C ARG A 253 11.10 15.15 7.51
N LEU A 254 10.27 14.14 7.25
CA LEU A 254 10.17 13.57 5.91
C LEU A 254 9.64 14.61 4.91
N ALA A 255 8.59 15.35 5.27
CA ALA A 255 8.04 16.43 4.44
C ALA A 255 9.07 17.53 4.16
N ARG A 256 9.90 17.90 5.15
CA ARG A 256 11.04 18.80 4.95
C ARG A 256 11.99 18.29 3.87
N LEU A 257 12.37 17.00 3.91
CA LEU A 257 13.24 16.41 2.89
C LEU A 257 12.60 16.46 1.50
N TYR A 258 11.32 16.13 1.38
CA TYR A 258 10.57 16.23 0.11
C TYR A 258 10.55 17.66 -0.43
N ALA A 259 10.16 18.64 0.40
CA ALA A 259 10.01 20.03 -0.02
C ALA A 259 11.36 20.72 -0.33
N SER A 260 12.46 20.21 0.21
CA SER A 260 13.80 20.80 0.03
C SER A 260 14.59 20.19 -1.15
N CYS A 261 14.05 19.16 -1.81
CA CYS A 261 14.67 18.52 -2.97
C CYS A 261 14.14 19.08 -4.30
N ASP A 262 14.99 19.06 -5.33
CA ASP A 262 14.68 19.62 -6.65
C ASP A 262 13.84 18.66 -7.51
N ALA A 263 13.95 17.35 -7.29
CA ALA A 263 13.12 16.35 -7.98
C ALA A 263 12.98 15.07 -7.16
N LEU A 264 11.88 14.35 -7.36
CA LEU A 264 11.68 12.99 -6.87
C LEU A 264 11.97 11.99 -7.99
N LEU A 265 12.75 10.95 -7.70
CA LEU A 265 13.14 9.91 -8.64
C LEU A 265 12.60 8.55 -8.24
N HIS A 266 12.11 7.80 -9.23
CA HIS A 266 11.71 6.41 -9.12
C HIS A 266 12.30 5.62 -10.30
N ALA A 267 12.90 4.46 -10.02
CA ALA A 267 13.34 3.50 -11.05
C ALA A 267 12.65 2.13 -10.91
N GLY A 268 11.72 2.01 -9.96
CA GLY A 268 10.95 0.80 -9.75
C GLY A 268 10.02 0.54 -10.93
N THR A 269 9.98 -0.71 -11.41
CA THR A 269 9.10 -1.14 -12.51
C THR A 269 7.82 -1.82 -11.99
N GLN A 270 7.62 -1.80 -10.67
CA GLN A 270 6.63 -2.59 -9.96
C GLN A 270 5.87 -1.74 -8.94
N GLU A 271 5.24 -0.66 -9.40
CA GLU A 271 4.38 0.19 -8.56
C GLU A 271 2.90 0.04 -8.91
N THR A 272 2.07 0.02 -7.88
CA THR A 272 0.60 -0.08 -7.98
C THR A 272 -0.10 1.23 -7.63
N PHE A 273 0.50 2.05 -6.76
CA PHE A 273 -0.09 3.29 -6.24
C PHE A 273 0.63 4.57 -6.69
N GLY A 274 1.93 4.47 -6.96
CA GLY A 274 2.84 5.62 -7.09
C GLY A 274 4.12 5.35 -6.32
#